data_AF-A0AAD9WKM4-F1
#
_entry.id   AF-A0AAD9WKM4-F1
#
_cell.length_a   1.000
_cell.length_b   1.000
_cell.length_c   1.000
_cell.angle_alpha   90.00
_cell.angle_beta   90.00
_cell.angle_gamma   90.00
#
_symmetry.space_group_name_H-M   'P 1'
#
loop_
_entity.id
_entity.type
_entity.pdbx_description
1 polymer ?
#
loop_
_entity_poly.entity_id
_entity_poly.type
_entity_poly.pdbx_seq_one_letter_code
_entity_poly.pdbx_strand_id
1 'polypeptide(L)'
;MNSWKSSKDDNFSVVSDYFAGMFHSEQPSIDQLAPVLDSVQPRLSYRSGRFLDSRFLPEEIHRAIFDMAPSKVLGPDGLPALFYQKFWHLVGPQVTTVCLSVLNVDASLD
;
A
#
# COMPACT_ATOMS: atom_id res chain seq x y z
N MET A 1 9.20 -13.66 -34.92
CA MET A 1 8.52 -13.00 -36.07
C MET A 1 7.76 -11.82 -35.51
N ASN A 2 8.25 -10.60 -35.75
CA ASN A 2 7.63 -9.37 -35.25
C ASN A 2 6.79 -8.79 -36.39
N SER A 3 5.48 -8.99 -36.36
CA SER A 3 4.57 -8.39 -37.34
C SER A 3 4.13 -7.02 -36.84
N TRP A 4 4.37 -5.96 -37.62
CA TRP A 4 3.80 -4.64 -37.36
C TRP A 4 2.27 -4.69 -37.36
N LYS A 5 1.66 -4.04 -36.37
CA LYS A 5 0.21 -3.88 -36.23
C LYS A 5 -0.14 -2.40 -36.36
N SER A 6 -1.23 -2.11 -37.07
CA SER A 6 -1.66 -0.73 -37.34
C SER A 6 -3.12 -0.46 -36.98
N SER A 7 -3.90 -1.50 -36.68
CA SER A 7 -5.28 -1.35 -36.21
C SER A 7 -5.31 -0.96 -34.73
N LYS A 8 -6.29 -0.14 -34.32
CA LYS A 8 -6.45 0.27 -32.92
C LYS A 8 -6.66 -0.92 -31.98
N ASP A 9 -7.46 -1.90 -32.39
CA ASP A 9 -7.78 -3.07 -31.57
C ASP A 9 -6.56 -4.00 -31.41
N ASP A 10 -5.79 -4.17 -32.50
CA ASP A 10 -4.55 -4.95 -32.47
C ASP A 10 -3.46 -4.27 -31.63
N ASN A 11 -3.39 -2.93 -31.67
CA ASN A 11 -2.45 -2.19 -30.83
C ASN A 11 -2.85 -2.28 -29.35
N PHE A 12 -4.16 -2.25 -29.06
CA PHE A 12 -4.66 -2.41 -27.71
C PHE A 12 -4.35 -3.80 -27.16
N SER A 13 -4.55 -4.87 -27.94
CA SER A 13 -4.23 -6.23 -27.49
C SER A 13 -2.73 -6.42 -27.28
N VAL A 14 -1.88 -5.94 -28.18
CA VAL A 14 -0.41 -6.01 -28.01
C VAL A 14 0.05 -5.32 -26.73
N VAL A 15 -0.49 -4.12 -26.44
CA VAL A 15 -0.17 -3.39 -25.22
C VAL A 15 -0.71 -4.12 -23.98
N SER A 16 -1.97 -4.56 -24.02
CA SER A 16 -2.62 -5.29 -22.94
C SER A 16 -1.87 -6.59 -22.60
N ASP A 17 -1.53 -7.40 -23.59
CA ASP A 17 -0.83 -8.67 -23.40
C ASP A 17 0.59 -8.48 -22.89
N TYR A 18 1.29 -7.44 -23.37
CA TYR A 18 2.61 -7.08 -22.87
C TYR A 18 2.57 -6.72 -21.38
N PHE A 19 1.67 -5.83 -20.97
CA PHE A 19 1.57 -5.41 -19.57
C PHE A 19 0.98 -6.52 -18.69
N ALA A 20 0.06 -7.34 -19.22
CA ALA A 20 -0.46 -8.52 -18.52
C ALA A 20 0.65 -9.53 -18.22
N GLY A 21 1.54 -9.79 -19.19
CA GLY A 21 2.72 -10.62 -18.96
C GLY A 21 3.74 -9.97 -18.03
N MET A 22 4.02 -8.68 -18.19
CA MET A 22 4.99 -7.96 -17.36
C MET A 22 4.57 -7.86 -15.89
N PHE A 23 3.26 -7.72 -15.62
CA PHE A 23 2.71 -7.69 -14.27
C PHE A 23 2.22 -9.06 -13.78
N HIS A 24 2.44 -10.12 -14.55
CA HIS A 24 2.15 -11.49 -14.11
C HIS A 24 3.20 -11.92 -13.07
N SER A 25 2.74 -12.50 -11.96
CA SER A 25 3.64 -13.11 -10.98
C SER A 25 3.90 -14.56 -11.36
N GLU A 26 5.16 -14.97 -11.39
CA GLU A 26 5.56 -16.37 -11.61
C GLU A 26 5.27 -17.28 -10.39
N GLN A 27 4.85 -16.72 -9.26
CA GLN A 27 4.51 -17.41 -8.01
C GLN A 27 5.52 -18.51 -7.61
N PRO A 28 6.83 -18.19 -7.50
CA PRO A 28 7.84 -19.18 -7.14
C PRO A 28 7.59 -19.75 -5.73
N SER A 29 7.90 -21.03 -5.54
CA SER A 29 7.82 -21.66 -4.22
C SER A 29 8.91 -21.14 -3.28
N ILE A 30 8.70 -21.28 -1.96
CA ILE A 30 9.70 -20.89 -0.95
C ILE A 30 11.04 -21.61 -1.19
N ASP A 31 11.01 -22.88 -1.60
CA ASP A 31 12.21 -23.66 -1.91
C ASP A 31 13.01 -23.09 -3.11
N GLN A 32 12.31 -22.52 -4.10
CA GLN A 32 12.95 -21.86 -5.24
C GLN A 32 13.56 -20.50 -4.85
N LEU A 33 12.97 -19.81 -3.87
CA LEU A 33 13.44 -18.52 -3.38
C LEU A 33 14.58 -18.64 -2.35
N ALA A 34 14.66 -19.74 -1.61
CA ALA A 34 15.60 -19.94 -0.50
C ALA A 34 17.07 -19.60 -0.85
N PRO A 35 17.65 -20.05 -2.00
CA PRO A 35 19.04 -19.74 -2.32
C PRO A 35 19.32 -18.23 -2.50
N VAL A 36 18.32 -17.49 -3.00
CA VAL A 36 18.41 -16.03 -3.18
C VAL A 36 18.30 -15.35 -1.82
N LEU A 37 17.33 -15.75 -1.00
CA LEU A 37 17.12 -15.17 0.33
C LEU A 37 18.30 -15.41 1.28
N ASP A 38 18.94 -16.58 1.22
CA ASP A 38 20.13 -16.90 2.01
C ASP A 38 21.34 -16.01 1.66
N SER A 39 21.39 -15.51 0.43
CA SER A 39 22.44 -14.58 -0.01
C SER A 39 22.20 -13.14 0.47
N VAL A 40 20.97 -12.81 0.91
CA VAL A 40 20.59 -11.48 1.37
C VAL A 40 20.87 -11.37 2.86
N GLN A 41 21.79 -10.48 3.23
CA GLN A 41 22.03 -10.18 4.64
C GLN A 41 20.83 -9.47 5.27
N PRO A 42 20.33 -9.93 6.43
CA PRO A 42 19.28 -9.24 7.17
C PRO A 42 19.73 -7.83 7.55
N ARG A 43 19.08 -6.81 6.99
CA ARG A 43 19.38 -5.39 7.32
C ARG A 43 18.58 -4.86 8.50
N LEU A 44 17.52 -5.55 8.90
CA LEU A 44 16.70 -5.18 10.04
C LEU A 44 17.27 -5.82 11.30
N SER A 45 17.56 -4.99 12.30
CA SER A 45 17.88 -5.49 13.63
C SER A 45 16.66 -6.21 14.23
N TYR A 46 16.89 -7.13 15.17
CA TYR A 46 15.80 -7.77 15.92
C TYR A 46 14.82 -6.75 16.52
N ARG A 47 15.35 -5.64 17.05
CA ARG A 47 14.53 -4.56 17.61
C ARG A 47 13.68 -3.87 16.54
N SER A 48 14.24 -3.64 15.36
CA SER A 48 13.53 -3.05 14.23
C SER A 48 12.42 -3.98 13.71
N GLY A 49 12.70 -5.28 13.60
CA GLY A 49 11.69 -6.27 13.22
C GLY A 49 10.53 -6.28 14.21
N ARG A 50 10.83 -6.37 15.51
CA ARG A 50 9.81 -6.34 16.58
C ARG A 50 9.00 -5.04 16.62
N PHE A 51 9.60 -3.92 16.24
CA PHE A 51 8.89 -2.65 16.12
C PHE A 51 7.93 -2.65 14.93
N LEU A 52 8.37 -3.16 13.78
CA LEU A 52 7.53 -3.29 12.58
C LEU A 52 6.37 -4.29 12.77
N ASP A 53 6.57 -5.32 13.59
CA ASP A 53 5.53 -6.30 13.95
C ASP A 53 4.61 -5.83 15.10
N SER A 54 4.86 -4.64 15.65
CA SER A 54 4.05 -4.13 16.77
C SER A 54 2.72 -3.55 16.30
N ARG A 55 1.73 -3.55 17.20
CA ARG A 55 0.42 -2.95 16.92
C ARG A 55 0.56 -1.43 16.80
N PHE A 56 -0.16 -0.86 15.84
CA PHE A 56 -0.30 0.57 15.67
C PHE A 56 -1.01 1.19 16.88
N LEU A 57 -0.61 2.41 17.21
CA LEU A 57 -1.11 3.18 18.34
C LEU A 57 -1.95 4.39 17.90
N PRO A 58 -2.89 4.87 18.74
CA PRO A 58 -3.66 6.09 18.48
C PRO A 58 -2.82 7.31 18.10
N GLU A 59 -1.67 7.47 18.76
CA GLU A 59 -0.76 8.58 18.56
C GLU A 59 -0.10 8.55 17.19
N GLU A 60 0.11 7.35 16.63
CA GLU A 60 0.66 7.17 15.29
C GLU A 60 -0.36 7.56 14.22
N ILE A 61 -1.65 7.27 14.45
CA ILE A 61 -2.73 7.72 13.56
C ILE A 61 -2.82 9.24 13.55
N HIS A 62 -2.83 9.85 14.74
CA HIS A 62 -2.84 11.30 14.86
C HIS A 62 -1.62 11.93 14.16
N ARG A 63 -0.41 11.43 14.44
CA ARG A 63 0.81 11.95 13.83
C ARG A 63 0.77 11.82 12.31
N ALA A 64 0.40 10.66 11.79
CA ALA A 64 0.31 10.44 10.35
C ALA A 64 -0.61 11.45 9.65
N ILE A 65 -1.76 11.77 10.25
CA ILE A 65 -2.70 12.74 9.68
C ILE A 65 -2.15 14.18 9.73
N PHE A 66 -1.44 14.55 10.80
CA PHE A 66 -0.87 15.88 10.96
C PHE A 66 0.44 16.11 10.20
N ASP A 67 1.14 15.03 9.85
CA ASP A 67 2.32 15.08 8.98
C ASP A 67 1.94 15.22 7.48
N MET A 68 0.68 14.97 7.11
CA MET A 68 0.21 15.16 5.74
C MET A 68 0.10 16.65 5.39
N ALA A 69 0.54 16.98 4.17
CA ALA A 69 0.29 18.30 3.60
C ALA A 69 -1.23 18.59 3.57
N PRO A 70 -1.69 19.80 3.94
CA PRO A 70 -3.11 20.13 4.04
C PRO A 70 -3.94 19.81 2.77
N SER A 71 -3.33 19.93 1.59
CA SER A 71 -3.93 19.66 0.28
C SER A 71 -3.91 18.19 -0.14
N LYS A 72 -3.31 17.30 0.64
CA LYS A 72 -3.26 15.87 0.32
C LYS A 72 -4.67 15.28 0.39
N VAL A 73 -5.04 14.51 -0.63
CA VAL A 73 -6.35 13.87 -0.73
C VAL A 73 -6.16 12.34 -0.86
N LEU A 74 -7.03 11.57 -0.20
CA LEU A 74 -6.99 10.10 -0.19
C LEU A 74 -7.55 9.45 -1.49
N GLY A 75 -8.14 10.24 -2.39
CA GLY A 75 -8.70 9.80 -3.68
C GLY A 75 -9.42 10.95 -4.40
N PRO A 76 -9.99 10.72 -5.61
CA PRO A 76 -10.72 11.75 -6.35
C PRO A 76 -11.86 12.38 -5.55
N ASP A 77 -12.54 11.59 -4.72
CA ASP A 77 -13.68 12.00 -3.88
C ASP A 77 -13.30 12.19 -2.39
N GLY A 78 -12.01 12.11 -2.07
CA GLY A 78 -11.55 12.23 -0.69
C GLY A 78 -11.65 13.66 -0.16
N LEU A 79 -11.89 13.79 1.15
CA LEU A 79 -11.68 15.06 1.83
C LEU A 79 -10.16 15.33 1.97
N PRO A 80 -9.71 16.59 1.84
CA PRO A 80 -8.32 16.93 2.08
C PRO A 80 -7.89 16.64 3.53
N ALA A 81 -6.61 16.36 3.76
CA ALA A 81 -6.04 16.17 5.09
C ALA A 81 -6.37 17.34 6.04
N LEU A 82 -6.46 18.58 5.50
CA LEU A 82 -6.86 19.76 6.25
C LEU A 82 -8.21 19.62 6.96
N PHE A 83 -9.17 18.90 6.37
CA PHE A 83 -10.46 18.64 7.01
C PHE A 83 -10.27 17.87 8.31
N TYR A 84 -9.55 16.76 8.26
CA TYR A 84 -9.28 15.91 9.42
C TYR A 84 -8.44 16.63 10.47
N GLN A 85 -7.45 17.42 10.06
CA GLN A 85 -6.62 18.23 10.96
C GLN A 85 -7.45 19.30 11.67
N LYS A 86 -8.30 20.04 10.93
CA LYS A 86 -9.11 21.13 11.49
C LYS A 86 -10.22 20.63 12.42
N PHE A 87 -10.89 19.54 12.04
CA PHE A 87 -12.02 18.99 12.79
C PHE A 87 -11.63 17.79 13.65
N TRP A 88 -10.33 17.60 13.94
CA TRP A 88 -9.82 16.47 14.70
C TRP A 88 -10.54 16.27 16.04
N HIS A 89 -10.88 17.36 16.73
CA HIS A 89 -11.63 17.33 17.99
C HIS A 89 -13.03 16.68 17.87
N LEU A 90 -13.62 16.66 16.67
CA LEU A 90 -14.90 16.01 16.38
C LEU A 90 -14.70 14.59 15.83
N VAL A 91 -13.88 14.45 14.78
CA VAL A 91 -13.78 13.21 14.01
C VAL A 91 -12.66 12.29 14.47
N GLY A 92 -11.68 12.81 15.21
CA GLY A 92 -10.46 12.12 15.61
C GLY A 92 -10.71 10.80 16.36
N PRO A 93 -11.62 10.74 17.34
CA PRO A 93 -11.93 9.48 18.03
C PRO A 93 -12.44 8.38 17.09
N GLN A 94 -13.33 8.74 16.15
CA GLN A 94 -13.90 7.78 15.20
C GLN A 94 -12.86 7.36 14.16
N VAL A 95 -12.14 8.32 13.57
CA VAL A 95 -11.07 8.05 12.60
C VAL A 95 -10.00 7.15 13.21
N THR A 96 -9.58 7.43 14.44
CA THR A 96 -8.59 6.61 15.15
C THR A 96 -9.07 5.18 15.36
N THR A 97 -10.32 5.01 15.80
CA THR A 97 -10.91 3.69 16.03
C THR A 97 -10.94 2.87 14.74
N VAL A 98 -11.42 3.46 13.65
CA VAL A 98 -11.54 2.81 12.35
C VAL A 98 -10.15 2.47 11.77
N CYS A 99 -9.20 3.40 11.81
CA CYS A 99 -7.84 3.13 11.35
C CYS A 99 -7.19 1.98 12.13
N LEU A 100 -7.35 1.96 13.46
CA LEU A 100 -6.77 0.89 14.28
C LEU A 100 -7.46 -0.46 14.07
N SER A 101 -8.76 -0.52 13.79
CA SER A 101 -9.42 -1.79 13.47
C SER A 101 -8.90 -2.37 12.16
N VAL A 102 -8.70 -1.52 11.14
CA VAL A 102 -8.14 -1.96 9.85
C VAL A 102 -6.69 -2.40 10.02
N LEU A 103 -5.86 -1.58 10.68
CA LEU A 103 -4.41 -1.79 10.75
C LEU A 103 -3.98 -2.89 11.72
N ASN A 104 -4.79 -3.21 12.75
CA ASN A 104 -4.40 -4.17 13.79
C ASN A 104 -5.29 -5.42 13.86
N VAL A 105 -6.40 -5.48 13.11
CA VAL A 105 -7.42 -6.55 13.25
C VAL A 105 -7.89 -7.08 11.88
N ASP A 106 -7.20 -6.76 10.78
CA ASP A 106 -7.60 -7.12 9.41
C ASP A 106 -9.07 -6.79 9.09
N ALA A 107 -9.62 -5.74 9.73
CA ALA A 107 -11.00 -5.33 9.49
C ALA A 107 -11.11 -4.67 8.11
N SER A 108 -12.08 -5.09 7.31
CA SER A 108 -12.41 -4.44 6.04
C SER A 108 -13.23 -3.17 6.29
N LEU A 109 -13.01 -2.15 5.46
CA LEU A 109 -13.86 -0.96 5.37
C LEU A 109 -15.00 -1.28 4.40
N ASP A 110 -15.88 -2.19 4.81
CA ASP A 110 -17.09 -2.53 4.06
C ASP A 110 -18.20 -1.49 4.28
#